data_AF-A0A957LBM1-F1
#
_entry.id   AF-A0A957LBM1-F1
#
_cell.length_a   1.000
_cell.length_b   1.000
_cell.length_c   1.000
_cell.angle_alpha   90.00
_cell.angle_beta   90.00
_cell.angle_gamma   90.00
#
_symmetry.space_group_name_H-M   'P 1'
#
loop_
_entity.id
_entity.type
_entity.pdbx_description
1 polymer ?
#
loop_
_entity_poly.entity_id
_entity_poly.type
_entity_poly.pdbx_seq_one_letter_code
_entity_poly.pdbx_strand_id
1 'polypeptide(L)'
;MLFEFNLNPRKISLALGLVALYLATQSLINEYILENVLGNARGEISSALLDLFSVNAEETIPTWYATLLLFTAAGLLFLIAALKKKKEQPYARHWFGLAAIFLYLSMDEGAVIHEIASDVIEARFETSGYLTFPWVALFVPLVIVFALVYLRFLFHLPANTRYLFTAAGLLYVGGAAGIEVISANVYGESGITFTYLAIATVEELCEMLGVVVFIYALLDYIAAAQLTAVANFVSVAAISRPAIPSRPPIWRWLSAAVVGMILVANIAVFSWASGQAAEQVAVDPTTVPFYRLVTDRYAGQGVIILGVNELITAENPAAQPIAHSLLTLFDDVIVVTLPPSGISIAFASSGLPFDTQTMATIVQESGETDFVILDTTAVRAIANPTAAQP
;
A
#
# COMPACT_ATOMS: atom_id res chain seq x y z
N MET A 1 -48.34 -5.50 -3.43
CA MET A 1 -47.38 -4.80 -2.54
C MET A 1 -46.34 -4.12 -3.41
N LEU A 2 -46.47 -2.82 -3.65
CA LEU A 2 -45.40 -2.02 -4.25
C LEU A 2 -44.51 -1.57 -3.09
N PHE A 3 -43.30 -2.12 -2.98
CA PHE A 3 -42.31 -1.61 -2.04
C PHE A 3 -41.88 -0.21 -2.52
N GLU A 4 -42.36 0.85 -1.86
CA GLU A 4 -41.85 2.21 -2.07
C GLU A 4 -40.50 2.36 -1.36
N PHE A 5 -39.42 1.98 -2.03
CA PHE A 5 -38.08 2.35 -1.59
C PHE A 5 -37.85 3.84 -1.90
N ASN A 6 -37.92 4.68 -0.87
CA ASN A 6 -37.56 6.10 -0.98
C ASN A 6 -36.04 6.27 -0.91
N LEU A 7 -35.34 5.88 -1.99
CA LEU A 7 -33.90 6.07 -2.12
C LEU A 7 -33.60 7.57 -2.23
N ASN A 8 -32.65 8.05 -1.43
CA ASN A 8 -32.15 9.42 -1.53
C ASN A 8 -30.76 9.40 -2.16
N PRO A 9 -30.64 9.68 -3.48
CA PRO A 9 -29.37 9.59 -4.20
C PRO A 9 -28.25 10.38 -3.52
N ARG A 10 -28.55 11.60 -3.04
CA ARG A 10 -27.57 12.47 -2.39
C ARG A 10 -27.00 11.87 -1.11
N LYS A 11 -27.86 11.32 -0.24
CA LYS A 11 -27.41 10.74 1.03
C LYS A 11 -26.58 9.48 0.82
N ILE A 12 -26.98 8.64 -0.15
CA ILE A 12 -26.26 7.41 -0.48
C ILE A 12 -24.88 7.76 -1.02
N SER A 13 -24.79 8.61 -2.03
CA SER A 13 -23.52 8.97 -2.64
C SER A 13 -22.60 9.76 -1.71
N LEU A 14 -23.14 10.61 -0.83
CA LEU A 14 -22.34 11.26 0.20
C LEU A 14 -21.78 10.26 1.21
N ALA A 15 -22.56 9.27 1.64
CA ALA A 15 -22.05 8.22 2.52
C ALA A 15 -20.95 7.39 1.85
N LEU A 16 -21.15 6.98 0.59
CA LEU A 16 -20.14 6.25 -0.17
C LEU A 16 -18.86 7.09 -0.33
N GLY A 17 -18.98 8.34 -0.79
CA GLY A 17 -17.81 9.22 -0.97
C GLY A 17 -17.06 9.52 0.33
N LEU A 18 -17.74 9.61 1.47
CA LEU A 18 -17.07 9.74 2.77
C LEU A 18 -16.28 8.48 3.15
N VAL A 19 -16.77 7.29 2.79
CA VAL A 19 -16.02 6.04 2.99
C VAL A 19 -14.78 6.01 2.10
N ALA A 20 -14.91 6.35 0.81
CA ALA A 20 -13.75 6.43 -0.10
C ALA A 20 -12.69 7.41 0.41
N LEU A 21 -13.11 8.60 0.86
CA LEU A 21 -12.18 9.59 1.42
C LEU A 21 -11.50 9.10 2.71
N TYR A 22 -12.24 8.41 3.57
CA TYR A 22 -11.68 7.81 4.78
C TYR A 22 -10.62 6.75 4.44
N LEU A 23 -10.93 5.83 3.51
CA LEU A 23 -10.01 4.77 3.10
C LEU A 23 -8.73 5.33 2.48
N ALA A 24 -8.84 6.28 1.54
CA ALA A 24 -7.68 6.95 0.96
C ALA A 24 -6.85 7.70 2.01
N THR A 25 -7.49 8.37 2.97
CA THR A 25 -6.76 9.05 4.06
C THR A 25 -6.05 8.06 4.96
N GLN A 26 -6.70 6.94 5.29
CA GLN A 26 -6.10 5.89 6.12
C GLN A 26 -4.90 5.23 5.42
N SER A 27 -5.00 5.00 4.10
CA SER A 27 -3.89 4.51 3.27
C SER A 27 -2.68 5.42 3.34
N LEU A 28 -2.87 6.72 3.09
CA LEU A 28 -1.77 7.71 3.14
C LEU A 28 -1.07 7.74 4.51
N ILE A 29 -1.84 7.64 5.59
CA ILE A 29 -1.25 7.58 6.94
C ILE A 29 -0.43 6.30 7.12
N ASN A 30 -0.97 5.16 6.70
CA ASN A 30 -0.31 3.87 6.85
C ASN A 30 0.97 3.79 6.01
N GLU A 31 0.94 4.26 4.77
CA GLU A 31 2.09 4.32 3.86
C GLU A 31 3.18 5.26 4.39
N TYR A 32 2.79 6.41 4.93
CA TYR A 32 3.75 7.30 5.59
C TYR A 32 4.40 6.62 6.80
N ILE A 33 3.63 5.87 7.59
CA ILE A 33 4.16 5.11 8.72
C ILE A 33 5.12 4.01 8.23
N LEU A 34 4.76 3.27 7.19
CA LEU A 34 5.60 2.20 6.65
C LEU A 34 6.92 2.72 6.08
N GLU A 35 6.86 3.74 5.22
CA GLU A 35 8.02 4.21 4.45
C GLU A 35 8.89 5.20 5.24
N ASN A 36 8.28 6.11 6.02
CA ASN A 36 9.01 7.20 6.66
C ASN A 36 9.24 7.01 8.16
N VAL A 37 8.42 6.22 8.84
CA VAL A 37 8.58 5.98 10.30
C VAL A 37 9.27 4.65 10.54
N LEU A 38 8.71 3.55 10.05
CA LEU A 38 9.27 2.21 10.24
C LEU A 38 10.50 1.99 9.35
N GLY A 39 10.42 2.28 8.05
CA GLY A 39 11.51 2.04 7.12
C GLY A 39 12.03 0.61 7.24
N ASN A 40 13.31 0.45 7.59
CA ASN A 40 13.94 -0.86 7.79
C ASN A 40 13.43 -1.61 9.04
N ALA A 41 12.79 -0.93 9.99
CA ALA A 41 12.24 -1.51 11.21
C ALA A 41 10.88 -2.19 11.00
N ARG A 42 10.34 -2.19 9.77
CA ARG A 42 9.08 -2.88 9.48
C ARG A 42 9.25 -4.40 9.57
N GLY A 43 8.44 -5.05 10.38
CA GLY A 43 8.29 -6.51 10.40
C GLY A 43 7.17 -6.99 9.46
N GLU A 44 7.20 -8.25 9.06
CA GLU A 44 6.23 -8.84 8.11
C GLU A 44 4.76 -8.72 8.58
N ILE A 45 4.51 -8.95 9.87
CA ILE A 45 3.15 -8.86 10.42
C ILE A 45 2.66 -7.41 10.44
N SER A 46 3.58 -6.47 10.73
CA SER A 46 3.24 -5.04 10.77
C SER A 46 2.95 -4.46 9.39
N SER A 47 3.70 -4.86 8.37
CA SER A 47 3.41 -4.47 7.00
C SER A 47 2.06 -5.02 6.55
N ALA A 48 1.82 -6.33 6.72
CA ALA A 48 0.56 -6.94 6.32
C ALA A 48 -0.68 -6.28 6.96
N LEU A 49 -0.61 -5.88 8.23
CA LEU A 49 -1.72 -5.20 8.91
C LEU A 49 -1.96 -3.77 8.41
N LEU A 50 -0.90 -3.05 8.06
CA LEU A 50 -1.00 -1.69 7.54
C LEU A 50 -1.43 -1.70 6.06
N ASP A 51 -0.93 -2.68 5.28
CA ASP A 51 -1.28 -2.90 3.88
C ASP A 51 -2.75 -3.31 3.71
N LEU A 52 -3.37 -3.99 4.70
CA LEU A 52 -4.81 -4.33 4.66
C LEU A 52 -5.74 -3.11 4.46
N PHE A 53 -5.28 -1.91 4.82
CA PHE A 53 -5.99 -0.65 4.64
C PHE A 53 -5.34 0.26 3.58
N SER A 54 -4.39 -0.27 2.81
CA SER A 54 -3.80 0.42 1.67
C SER A 54 -4.77 0.41 0.50
N VAL A 55 -4.94 1.54 -0.18
CA VAL A 55 -5.63 1.61 -1.48
C VAL A 55 -4.72 1.19 -2.62
N ASN A 56 -3.40 1.23 -2.42
CA ASN A 56 -2.39 0.93 -3.42
C ASN A 56 -1.95 -0.55 -3.40
N ALA A 57 -2.51 -1.34 -2.49
CA ALA A 57 -2.24 -2.77 -2.39
C ALA A 57 -3.50 -3.56 -2.75
N GLU A 58 -3.27 -4.77 -3.25
CA GLU A 58 -4.32 -5.70 -3.62
C GLU A 58 -4.79 -6.56 -2.44
N GLU A 59 -5.97 -7.16 -2.60
CA GLU A 59 -6.60 -8.01 -1.58
C GLU A 59 -6.93 -7.27 -0.26
N THR A 60 -7.21 -5.97 -0.35
CA THR A 60 -7.43 -5.09 0.80
C THR A 60 -8.90 -4.75 1.05
N ILE A 61 -9.17 -4.06 2.18
CA ILE A 61 -10.50 -3.51 2.46
C ILE A 61 -10.89 -2.45 1.41
N PRO A 62 -10.00 -1.53 0.99
CA PRO A 62 -10.23 -0.67 -0.16
C PRO A 62 -10.56 -1.39 -1.47
N THR A 63 -9.78 -2.39 -1.91
CA THR A 63 -10.06 -3.15 -3.14
C THR A 63 -11.45 -3.80 -3.09
N TRP A 64 -11.81 -4.38 -1.94
CA TRP A 64 -13.17 -4.93 -1.74
C TRP A 64 -14.26 -3.87 -1.84
N TYR A 65 -14.03 -2.68 -1.29
CA TYR A 65 -14.96 -1.55 -1.39
C TYR A 65 -15.11 -1.06 -2.84
N ALA A 66 -14.02 -0.88 -3.58
CA ALA A 66 -14.03 -0.48 -4.99
C ALA A 66 -14.76 -1.52 -5.86
N THR A 67 -14.47 -2.81 -5.65
CA THR A 67 -15.18 -3.95 -6.26
C THR A 67 -16.70 -3.83 -6.03
N LEU A 68 -17.13 -3.59 -4.79
CA LEU A 68 -18.56 -3.46 -4.47
C LEU A 68 -19.22 -2.22 -5.06
N LEU A 69 -18.50 -1.10 -5.18
CA LEU A 69 -18.98 0.10 -5.87
C LEU A 69 -19.27 -0.21 -7.34
N LEU A 70 -18.31 -0.82 -8.04
CA LEU A 70 -18.44 -1.20 -9.46
C LEU A 70 -19.56 -2.22 -9.67
N PHE A 71 -19.66 -3.23 -8.81
CA PHE A 71 -20.74 -4.22 -8.84
C PHE A 71 -22.12 -3.56 -8.62
N THR A 72 -22.21 -2.61 -7.68
CA THR A 72 -23.44 -1.86 -7.43
C THR A 72 -23.86 -1.03 -8.64
N ALA A 73 -22.90 -0.35 -9.28
CA ALA A 73 -23.15 0.37 -10.54
C ALA A 73 -23.63 -0.57 -11.65
N ALA A 74 -23.01 -1.75 -11.80
CA ALA A 74 -23.43 -2.77 -12.76
C ALA A 74 -24.87 -3.23 -12.51
N GLY A 75 -25.24 -3.49 -11.24
CA GLY A 75 -26.60 -3.88 -10.85
C GLY A 75 -27.64 -2.80 -11.16
N LEU A 76 -27.32 -1.53 -10.87
CA LEU A 76 -28.20 -0.39 -11.20
C LEU A 76 -28.37 -0.20 -12.71
N LEU A 77 -27.28 -0.35 -13.47
CA LEU A 77 -27.30 -0.32 -14.94
C LEU A 77 -28.17 -1.44 -15.51
N PHE A 78 -28.03 -2.66 -14.99
CA PHE A 78 -28.84 -3.80 -15.40
C PHE A 78 -30.33 -3.56 -15.12
N LEU A 79 -30.66 -3.02 -13.95
CA LEU A 79 -32.03 -2.66 -13.59
C LEU A 79 -32.61 -1.64 -14.58
N ILE A 80 -31.85 -0.57 -14.90
CA ILE A 80 -32.27 0.43 -15.89
C ILE A 80 -32.46 -0.24 -17.27
N ALA A 81 -31.53 -1.11 -17.69
CA ALA A 81 -31.58 -1.81 -18.96
C ALA A 81 -32.84 -2.71 -19.08
N ALA A 82 -33.15 -3.47 -18.03
CA ALA A 82 -34.32 -4.33 -17.96
C ALA A 82 -35.62 -3.52 -18.04
N LEU A 83 -35.69 -2.39 -17.32
CA LEU A 83 -36.84 -1.48 -17.38
C LEU A 83 -37.00 -0.84 -18.77
N LYS A 84 -35.90 -0.43 -19.41
CA LYS A 84 -35.90 0.11 -20.78
C LYS A 84 -36.39 -0.92 -21.79
N LYS A 85 -35.90 -2.15 -21.70
CA LYS A 85 -36.32 -3.26 -22.56
C LYS A 85 -37.81 -3.57 -22.40
N LYS A 86 -38.30 -3.65 -21.15
CA LYS A 86 -39.72 -3.92 -20.87
C LYS A 86 -40.65 -2.83 -21.42
N LYS A 87 -40.20 -1.58 -21.44
CA LYS A 87 -40.96 -0.43 -21.98
C LYS A 87 -40.68 -0.17 -23.47
N GLU A 88 -39.96 -1.06 -24.15
CA GLU A 88 -39.55 -0.92 -25.56
C GLU A 88 -38.88 0.43 -25.88
N GLN A 89 -38.16 0.98 -24.90
CA GLN A 89 -37.49 2.27 -25.04
C GLN A 89 -36.15 2.11 -25.79
N PRO A 90 -35.73 3.14 -26.55
CA PRO A 90 -34.49 3.08 -27.29
C PRO A 90 -33.29 2.89 -26.37
N TYR A 91 -32.18 2.40 -26.95
CA TYR A 91 -30.90 2.19 -26.28
C TYR A 91 -30.88 1.17 -25.12
N ALA A 92 -31.90 0.32 -24.95
CA ALA A 92 -31.88 -0.75 -23.93
C ALA A 92 -30.62 -1.64 -24.02
N ARG A 93 -30.15 -1.94 -25.24
CA ARG A 93 -28.92 -2.71 -25.47
C ARG A 93 -27.65 -1.99 -24.98
N HIS A 94 -27.60 -0.67 -25.07
CA HIS A 94 -26.44 0.12 -24.63
C HIS A 94 -26.34 0.11 -23.09
N TRP A 95 -27.48 0.18 -22.40
CA TRP A 95 -27.54 0.00 -20.94
C TRP A 95 -27.10 -1.40 -20.50
N PHE A 96 -27.50 -2.46 -21.22
CA PHE A 96 -26.98 -3.82 -20.96
C PHE A 96 -25.47 -3.90 -21.19
N GLY A 97 -24.97 -3.27 -22.25
CA GLY A 97 -23.53 -3.19 -22.52
C GLY A 97 -22.77 -2.50 -21.38
N LEU A 98 -23.28 -1.39 -20.85
CA LEU A 98 -22.67 -0.73 -19.68
C LEU A 98 -22.70 -1.64 -18.45
N ALA A 99 -23.81 -2.33 -18.20
CA ALA A 99 -23.91 -3.25 -17.08
C ALA A 99 -22.86 -4.37 -17.17
N ALA A 100 -22.64 -4.91 -18.37
CA ALA A 100 -21.59 -5.91 -18.61
C ALA A 100 -20.18 -5.34 -18.43
N ILE A 101 -19.93 -4.12 -18.91
CA ILE A 101 -18.63 -3.45 -18.74
C ILE A 101 -18.33 -3.19 -17.26
N PHE A 102 -19.25 -2.62 -16.50
CA PHE A 102 -19.04 -2.38 -15.06
C PHE A 102 -18.95 -3.67 -14.25
N LEU A 103 -19.63 -4.74 -14.67
CA LEU A 103 -19.45 -6.05 -14.07
C LEU A 103 -18.05 -6.60 -14.34
N TYR A 104 -17.53 -6.42 -15.56
CA TYR A 104 -16.15 -6.78 -15.88
C TYR A 104 -15.15 -5.95 -15.07
N LEU A 105 -15.31 -4.62 -14.99
CA LEU A 105 -14.45 -3.77 -14.15
C LEU A 105 -14.48 -4.21 -12.67
N SER A 106 -15.65 -4.59 -12.16
CA SER A 106 -15.76 -5.16 -10.81
C SER A 106 -15.00 -6.49 -10.64
N MET A 107 -14.94 -7.32 -11.68
CA MET A 107 -14.19 -8.57 -11.65
C MET A 107 -12.69 -8.30 -11.78
N ASP A 108 -12.33 -7.34 -12.63
CA ASP A 108 -10.96 -6.88 -12.83
C ASP A 108 -10.37 -6.36 -11.54
N GLU A 109 -11.06 -5.46 -10.85
CA GLU A 109 -10.67 -4.94 -9.54
C GLU A 109 -10.40 -6.05 -8.51
N GLY A 110 -11.33 -7.01 -8.39
CA GLY A 110 -11.23 -8.05 -7.37
C GLY A 110 -10.30 -9.23 -7.73
N ALA A 111 -9.98 -9.41 -9.01
CA ALA A 111 -9.17 -10.54 -9.50
C ALA A 111 -7.88 -10.10 -10.21
N VAL A 112 -7.64 -8.79 -10.21
CA VAL A 112 -6.44 -8.11 -10.72
C VAL A 112 -6.09 -8.51 -12.16
N ILE A 113 -7.10 -8.51 -13.03
CA ILE A 113 -6.96 -9.06 -14.40
C ILE A 113 -6.04 -8.19 -15.26
N HIS A 114 -6.08 -6.88 -15.08
CA HIS A 114 -5.24 -5.94 -15.82
C HIS A 114 -3.75 -6.04 -15.46
N GLU A 115 -3.39 -6.48 -14.25
CA GLU A 115 -1.99 -6.81 -13.93
C GLU A 115 -1.47 -7.98 -14.76
N ILE A 116 -2.28 -9.03 -14.95
CA ILE A 116 -1.92 -10.14 -15.85
C ILE A 116 -1.66 -9.63 -17.28
N ALA A 117 -2.42 -8.63 -17.72
CA ALA A 117 -2.18 -7.99 -19.01
C ALA A 117 -0.87 -7.19 -19.02
N SER A 118 -0.56 -6.46 -17.95
CA SER A 118 0.73 -5.78 -17.77
C SER A 118 1.90 -6.76 -17.88
N ASP A 119 1.89 -7.85 -17.12
CA ASP A 119 2.94 -8.88 -17.12
C ASP A 119 3.21 -9.45 -18.52
N VAL A 120 2.14 -9.73 -19.27
CA VAL A 120 2.24 -10.28 -20.63
C VAL A 120 2.84 -9.27 -21.61
N ILE A 121 2.56 -7.98 -21.44
CA ILE A 121 3.10 -6.92 -22.29
C ILE A 121 4.57 -6.67 -21.93
N GLU A 122 4.89 -6.55 -20.64
CA GLU A 122 6.26 -6.36 -20.14
C GLU A 122 7.18 -7.52 -20.57
N ALA A 123 6.69 -8.76 -20.55
CA ALA A 123 7.46 -9.92 -21.01
C ALA A 123 7.82 -9.88 -22.52
N ARG A 124 7.19 -9.00 -23.31
CA ARG A 124 7.38 -8.93 -24.78
C ARG A 124 7.96 -7.61 -25.26
N PHE A 125 7.91 -6.56 -24.45
CA PHE A 125 8.29 -5.21 -24.82
C PHE A 125 9.12 -4.57 -23.71
N GLU A 126 10.15 -3.82 -24.07
CA GLU A 126 10.90 -3.00 -23.10
C GLU A 126 10.05 -1.80 -22.68
N THR A 127 9.39 -1.92 -21.53
CA THR A 127 8.51 -0.89 -20.96
C THR A 127 9.25 -0.12 -19.87
N SER A 128 9.11 1.21 -19.84
CA SER A 128 9.76 2.07 -18.83
C SER A 128 9.09 3.45 -18.74
N GLY A 129 9.40 4.18 -17.66
CA GLY A 129 8.90 5.54 -17.42
C GLY A 129 7.37 5.58 -17.36
N TYR A 130 6.75 6.39 -18.21
CA TYR A 130 5.30 6.51 -18.34
C TYR A 130 4.55 5.23 -18.75
N LEU A 131 5.26 4.22 -19.25
CA LEU A 131 4.70 2.91 -19.60
C LEU A 131 5.17 1.80 -18.66
N THR A 132 5.65 2.15 -17.45
CA THR A 132 6.06 1.14 -16.45
C THR A 132 4.89 0.22 -16.07
N PHE A 133 3.64 0.71 -16.12
CA PHE A 133 2.42 -0.10 -16.05
C PHE A 133 1.79 -0.15 -17.45
N PRO A 134 2.15 -1.16 -18.28
CA PRO A 134 1.91 -1.07 -19.71
C PRO A 134 0.48 -1.41 -20.14
N TRP A 135 -0.37 -1.94 -19.25
CA TRP A 135 -1.77 -2.20 -19.58
C TRP A 135 -2.54 -0.95 -20.02
N VAL A 136 -2.11 0.26 -19.62
CA VAL A 136 -2.65 1.54 -20.11
C VAL A 136 -2.63 1.63 -21.64
N ALA A 137 -1.62 1.02 -22.29
CA ALA A 137 -1.52 0.97 -23.74
C ALA A 137 -2.66 0.15 -24.39
N LEU A 138 -3.22 -0.82 -23.67
CA LEU A 138 -4.42 -1.55 -24.07
C LEU A 138 -5.70 -0.79 -23.68
N PHE A 139 -5.72 -0.20 -22.49
CA PHE A 139 -6.89 0.50 -21.94
C PHE A 139 -7.28 1.74 -22.75
N VAL A 140 -6.33 2.62 -23.09
CA VAL A 140 -6.61 3.89 -23.78
C VAL A 140 -7.33 3.67 -25.12
N PRO A 141 -6.88 2.78 -26.04
CA PRO A 141 -7.63 2.47 -27.25
C PRO A 141 -9.04 1.93 -27.00
N LEU A 142 -9.20 1.07 -25.98
CA LEU A 142 -10.52 0.51 -25.61
C LEU A 142 -11.47 1.62 -25.14
N VAL A 143 -10.99 2.57 -24.32
CA VAL A 143 -11.76 3.74 -23.88
C VAL A 143 -12.14 4.64 -25.05
N ILE A 144 -11.26 4.86 -26.02
CA ILE A 144 -11.57 5.65 -27.23
C ILE A 144 -12.69 4.97 -28.03
N VAL A 145 -12.58 3.66 -28.29
CA VAL A 145 -13.62 2.90 -29.00
C VAL A 145 -14.94 2.94 -28.23
N PHE A 146 -14.89 2.73 -26.92
CA PHE A 146 -16.05 2.84 -26.05
C PHE A 146 -16.72 4.22 -26.15
N ALA A 147 -15.96 5.30 -26.04
CA ALA A 147 -16.46 6.67 -26.13
C ALA A 147 -17.14 6.94 -27.48
N LEU A 148 -16.55 6.48 -28.59
CA LEU A 148 -17.14 6.63 -29.93
C LEU A 148 -18.46 5.85 -30.09
N VAL A 149 -18.50 4.60 -29.62
CA VAL A 149 -19.70 3.75 -29.68
C VAL A 149 -20.83 4.34 -28.82
N TYR A 150 -20.49 4.86 -27.64
CA TYR A 150 -21.45 5.38 -26.67
C TYR A 150 -21.77 6.88 -26.84
N LEU A 151 -21.10 7.60 -27.75
CA LEU A 151 -21.26 9.04 -27.91
C LEU A 151 -22.72 9.44 -28.21
N ARG A 152 -23.35 8.74 -29.18
CA ARG A 152 -24.74 9.02 -29.55
C ARG A 152 -25.72 8.64 -28.44
N PHE A 153 -25.40 7.60 -27.66
CA PHE A 153 -26.17 7.22 -26.47
C PHE A 153 -26.08 8.30 -25.39
N LEU A 154 -24.88 8.80 -25.11
CA LEU A 154 -24.62 9.82 -24.11
C LEU A 154 -25.39 11.12 -24.42
N PHE A 155 -25.42 11.55 -25.69
CA PHE A 155 -26.21 12.71 -26.11
C PHE A 155 -27.73 12.50 -26.10
N HIS A 156 -28.20 11.25 -26.09
CA HIS A 156 -29.61 10.92 -25.95
C HIS A 156 -30.11 11.02 -24.50
N LEU A 157 -29.21 11.00 -23.51
CA LEU A 157 -29.57 11.11 -22.10
C LEU A 157 -30.05 12.53 -21.74
N PRO A 158 -30.92 12.67 -20.71
CA PRO A 158 -31.25 13.99 -20.15
C PRO A 158 -29.98 14.77 -19.77
N ALA A 159 -30.02 16.09 -19.94
CA ALA A 159 -28.83 16.95 -19.79
C ALA A 159 -28.10 16.74 -18.45
N ASN A 160 -28.83 16.67 -17.33
CA ASN A 160 -28.25 16.45 -16.01
C ASN A 160 -27.52 15.10 -15.92
N THR A 161 -28.16 14.01 -16.36
CA THR A 161 -27.56 12.66 -16.38
C THR A 161 -26.34 12.62 -17.28
N ARG A 162 -26.39 13.28 -18.43
CA ARG A 162 -25.26 13.38 -19.36
C ARG A 162 -24.05 14.05 -18.72
N TYR A 163 -24.24 15.19 -18.04
CA TYR A 163 -23.14 15.88 -17.38
C TYR A 163 -22.55 15.05 -16.24
N LEU A 164 -23.39 14.40 -15.43
CA LEU A 164 -22.92 13.54 -14.35
C LEU A 164 -22.18 12.30 -14.86
N PHE A 165 -22.66 11.66 -15.93
CA PHE A 165 -21.97 10.53 -16.58
C PHE A 165 -20.61 10.97 -17.14
N THR A 166 -20.56 12.16 -17.76
CA THR A 166 -19.31 12.69 -18.31
C THR A 166 -18.32 13.01 -17.19
N ALA A 167 -18.77 13.65 -16.10
CA ALA A 167 -17.93 13.94 -14.94
C ALA A 167 -17.42 12.66 -14.26
N ALA A 168 -18.29 11.66 -14.07
CA ALA A 168 -17.91 10.36 -13.54
C ALA A 168 -16.86 9.65 -14.41
N GLY A 169 -17.09 9.63 -15.74
CA GLY A 169 -16.16 9.02 -16.68
C GLY A 169 -14.81 9.74 -16.72
N LEU A 170 -14.80 11.08 -16.67
CA LEU A 170 -13.56 11.86 -16.62
C LEU A 170 -12.78 11.66 -15.33
N LEU A 171 -13.46 11.52 -14.18
CA LEU A 171 -12.80 11.21 -12.91
C LEU A 171 -12.18 9.81 -12.94
N TYR A 172 -12.97 8.80 -13.34
CA TYR A 172 -12.52 7.41 -13.36
C TYR A 172 -11.37 7.19 -14.36
N VAL A 173 -11.58 7.54 -15.64
CA VAL A 173 -10.53 7.41 -16.68
C VAL A 173 -9.36 8.36 -16.43
N GLY A 174 -9.61 9.50 -15.79
CA GLY A 174 -8.56 10.43 -15.39
C GLY A 174 -7.62 9.85 -14.34
N GLY A 175 -8.14 9.07 -13.39
CA GLY A 175 -7.35 8.23 -12.48
C GLY A 175 -6.60 7.15 -13.26
N ALA A 176 -7.32 6.14 -13.72
CA ALA A 176 -6.91 4.89 -14.39
C ALA A 176 -6.01 5.00 -15.64
N ALA A 177 -5.69 6.21 -16.09
CA ALA A 177 -4.82 6.41 -17.26
C ALA A 177 -4.08 7.74 -17.19
N GLY A 178 -4.67 8.75 -16.57
CA GLY A 178 -4.02 10.05 -16.42
C GLY A 178 -3.03 10.05 -15.26
N ILE A 179 -3.52 9.75 -14.06
CA ILE A 179 -2.71 9.76 -12.84
C ILE A 179 -1.82 8.52 -12.80
N GLU A 180 -2.31 7.37 -13.25
CA GLU A 180 -1.52 6.13 -13.32
C GLU A 180 -0.23 6.30 -14.13
N VAL A 181 -0.32 6.95 -15.28
CA VAL A 181 0.87 7.21 -16.11
C VAL A 181 1.89 8.07 -15.36
N ILE A 182 1.42 9.01 -14.52
CA ILE A 182 2.28 9.83 -13.69
C ILE A 182 2.91 9.01 -12.56
N SER A 183 2.11 8.21 -11.83
CA SER A 183 2.60 7.34 -10.75
C SER A 183 3.59 6.30 -11.29
N ALA A 184 3.31 5.69 -12.45
CA ALA A 184 4.19 4.76 -13.16
C ALA A 184 5.57 5.35 -13.47
N ASN A 185 5.65 6.61 -13.91
CA ASN A 185 6.95 7.25 -14.16
C ASN A 185 7.74 7.48 -12.87
N VAL A 186 7.08 7.91 -11.80
CA VAL A 186 7.72 8.10 -10.49
C VAL A 186 8.23 6.76 -9.94
N TYR A 187 7.42 5.70 -10.09
CA TYR A 187 7.81 4.34 -9.73
C TYR A 187 9.01 3.85 -10.54
N GLY A 188 9.01 4.04 -11.86
CA GLY A 188 10.13 3.63 -12.73
C GLY A 188 11.46 4.32 -12.39
N GLU A 189 11.43 5.54 -11.86
CA GLU A 189 12.64 6.28 -11.48
C GLU A 189 13.17 5.93 -10.08
N SER A 190 12.27 5.71 -9.12
CA SER A 190 12.63 5.64 -7.69
C SER A 190 12.15 4.39 -6.96
N GLY A 191 11.42 3.50 -7.63
CA GLY A 191 10.74 2.36 -7.03
C GLY A 191 9.61 2.76 -6.08
N ILE A 192 9.33 1.91 -5.09
CA ILE A 192 8.34 2.17 -4.05
C ILE A 192 8.86 3.30 -3.15
N THR A 193 8.18 4.44 -3.17
CA THR A 193 8.44 5.58 -2.29
C THR A 193 7.12 6.15 -1.81
N PHE A 194 7.13 6.90 -0.70
CA PHE A 194 5.93 7.61 -0.24
C PHE A 194 5.36 8.57 -1.30
N THR A 195 6.22 9.16 -2.15
CA THR A 195 5.75 10.07 -3.22
C THR A 195 4.98 9.30 -4.28
N TYR A 196 5.49 8.15 -4.72
CA TYR A 196 4.78 7.25 -5.62
C TYR A 196 3.43 6.84 -5.03
N LEU A 197 3.45 6.31 -3.81
CA LEU A 197 2.26 5.81 -3.11
C LEU A 197 1.21 6.91 -2.93
N ALA A 198 1.61 8.13 -2.57
CA ALA A 198 0.69 9.24 -2.42
C ALA A 198 0.02 9.67 -3.74
N ILE A 199 0.74 9.60 -4.87
CA ILE A 199 0.16 9.88 -6.19
C ILE A 199 -0.84 8.78 -6.55
N ALA A 200 -0.47 7.51 -6.34
CA ALA A 200 -1.36 6.36 -6.57
C ALA A 200 -2.60 6.41 -5.64
N THR A 201 -2.49 6.89 -4.40
CA THR A 201 -3.69 7.09 -3.57
C THR A 201 -4.65 8.13 -4.14
N VAL A 202 -4.13 9.16 -4.82
CA VAL A 202 -4.98 10.16 -5.49
C VAL A 202 -5.65 9.55 -6.71
N GLU A 203 -4.96 8.68 -7.44
CA GLU A 203 -5.49 7.89 -8.55
C GLU A 203 -6.70 7.07 -8.10
N GLU A 204 -6.51 6.21 -7.10
CA GLU A 204 -7.54 5.35 -6.50
C GLU A 204 -8.73 6.14 -5.97
N LEU A 205 -8.47 7.27 -5.31
CA LEU A 205 -9.52 8.15 -4.85
C LEU A 205 -10.33 8.73 -6.02
N CYS A 206 -9.69 9.11 -7.12
CA CYS A 206 -10.37 9.61 -8.31
C CYS A 206 -11.26 8.54 -8.93
N GLU A 207 -10.80 7.29 -8.97
CA GLU A 207 -11.58 6.15 -9.46
C GLU A 207 -12.82 5.89 -8.61
N MET A 208 -12.63 5.70 -7.30
CA MET A 208 -13.74 5.49 -6.37
C MET A 208 -14.76 6.63 -6.42
N LEU A 209 -14.30 7.89 -6.43
CA LEU A 209 -15.19 9.05 -6.53
C LEU A 209 -15.91 9.12 -7.89
N GLY A 210 -15.23 8.74 -8.98
CA GLY A 210 -15.85 8.61 -10.30
C GLY A 210 -17.03 7.64 -10.26
N VAL A 211 -16.86 6.46 -9.67
CA VAL A 211 -17.94 5.48 -9.52
C VAL A 211 -19.05 5.97 -8.56
N VAL A 212 -18.70 6.67 -7.47
CA VAL A 212 -19.70 7.27 -6.56
C VAL A 212 -20.58 8.31 -7.26
N VAL A 213 -19.98 9.18 -8.10
CA VAL A 213 -20.71 10.15 -8.93
C VAL A 213 -21.57 9.42 -9.97
N PHE A 214 -21.09 8.30 -10.51
CA PHE A 214 -21.86 7.49 -11.44
C PHE A 214 -23.09 6.84 -10.78
N ILE A 215 -22.92 6.24 -9.59
CA ILE A 215 -24.02 5.70 -8.79
C ILE A 215 -25.04 6.79 -8.46
N TYR A 216 -24.59 7.99 -8.08
CA TYR A 216 -25.47 9.15 -7.88
C TYR A 216 -26.33 9.40 -9.13
N ALA A 217 -25.69 9.46 -10.30
CA ALA A 217 -26.36 9.73 -11.57
C ALA A 217 -27.38 8.65 -11.94
N LEU A 218 -27.06 7.37 -11.69
CA LEU A 218 -27.96 6.24 -11.94
C LEU A 218 -29.19 6.30 -11.03
N LEU A 219 -28.99 6.55 -9.73
CA LEU A 219 -30.08 6.68 -8.76
C LEU A 219 -30.96 7.90 -9.05
N ASP A 220 -30.37 9.04 -9.39
CA ASP A 220 -31.10 10.25 -9.79
C ASP A 220 -31.92 10.00 -11.07
N TYR A 221 -31.34 9.32 -12.06
CA TYR A 221 -32.02 8.93 -13.29
C TYR A 221 -33.22 8.00 -13.03
N ILE A 222 -33.08 7.03 -12.13
CA ILE A 222 -34.19 6.13 -11.72
C ILE A 222 -35.28 6.95 -11.02
N ALA A 223 -34.92 7.83 -10.08
CA ALA A 223 -35.86 8.66 -9.34
C ALA A 223 -36.66 9.61 -10.27
N ALA A 224 -35.98 10.25 -11.23
CA ALA A 224 -36.62 11.11 -12.23
C ALA A 224 -37.59 10.33 -13.14
N ALA A 225 -37.24 9.10 -13.54
CA ALA A 225 -38.10 8.24 -14.33
C ALA A 225 -39.34 7.78 -13.55
N GLN A 226 -39.23 7.54 -12.25
CA GLN A 226 -40.36 7.22 -11.37
C GLN A 226 -41.29 8.43 -11.18
N LEU A 227 -40.74 9.62 -10.91
CA LEU A 227 -41.52 10.86 -10.79
C LEU A 227 -42.33 11.15 -12.06
N THR A 228 -41.73 10.97 -13.23
CA THR A 228 -42.42 11.14 -14.51
C THR A 228 -43.56 10.13 -14.67
N ALA A 229 -43.33 8.86 -14.26
CA ALA A 229 -44.38 7.85 -14.31
C ALA A 229 -45.55 8.19 -13.38
N VAL A 230 -45.29 8.60 -12.13
CA VAL A 230 -46.33 8.99 -11.16
C VAL A 230 -47.07 10.24 -11.62
N ALA A 231 -46.36 11.26 -12.14
CA ALA A 231 -46.97 12.48 -12.67
C ALA A 231 -47.90 12.19 -13.87
N ASN A 232 -47.57 11.20 -14.70
CA ASN A 232 -48.45 10.76 -15.80
C ASN A 232 -49.70 10.01 -15.30
N PHE A 233 -49.68 9.45 -14.08
CA PHE A 233 -50.83 8.77 -13.47
C PHE A 233 -51.68 9.70 -12.57
N VAL A 234 -51.12 10.79 -12.05
CA VAL A 234 -51.78 11.66 -11.06
C VAL A 234 -51.89 13.08 -11.58
N SER A 235 -53.01 13.38 -12.23
CA SER A 235 -53.57 14.74 -12.28
C SER A 235 -54.27 15.02 -10.95
N VAL A 236 -53.69 15.93 -10.16
CA VAL A 236 -54.22 16.54 -8.90
C VAL A 236 -54.16 15.67 -7.64
N ALA A 237 -53.34 16.09 -6.67
CA ALA A 237 -53.76 16.58 -5.35
C ALA A 237 -52.53 16.81 -4.45
N ALA A 238 -52.34 18.06 -4.01
CA ALA A 238 -51.31 18.41 -3.04
C ALA A 238 -51.63 17.79 -1.68
N ILE A 239 -50.78 16.88 -1.21
CA ILE A 239 -50.85 16.34 0.15
C ILE A 239 -49.90 17.15 1.03
N SER A 240 -50.48 17.96 1.91
CA SER A 240 -49.76 18.68 2.96
C SER A 240 -49.14 17.68 3.95
N ARG A 241 -47.81 17.66 4.05
CA ARG A 241 -47.10 16.85 5.05
C ARG A 241 -47.14 17.53 6.43
N PRO A 242 -47.45 16.81 7.52
CA PRO A 242 -47.37 17.38 8.86
C PRO A 242 -45.91 17.58 9.28
N ALA A 243 -45.65 18.66 10.02
CA ALA A 243 -44.34 18.97 10.57
C ALA A 243 -43.97 18.00 11.71
N ILE A 244 -42.91 17.21 11.50
CA ILE A 244 -42.34 16.34 12.54
C ILE A 244 -41.37 17.19 13.37
N PRO A 245 -41.50 17.23 14.72
CA PRO A 245 -40.59 18.00 15.56
C PRO A 245 -39.16 17.44 15.46
N SER A 246 -38.20 18.32 15.15
CA SER A 246 -36.79 18.00 14.99
C SER A 246 -36.11 17.80 16.33
N ARG A 247 -36.01 16.55 16.80
CA ARG A 247 -34.97 16.19 17.78
C ARG A 247 -33.62 16.20 17.07
N PRO A 248 -32.54 16.73 17.67
CA PRO A 248 -31.21 16.59 17.09
C PRO A 248 -30.93 15.09 16.91
N PRO A 249 -30.61 14.63 15.69
CA PRO A 249 -30.50 13.20 15.42
C PRO A 249 -29.35 12.61 16.24
N ILE A 250 -29.63 11.49 16.93
CA ILE A 250 -28.65 10.72 17.72
C ILE A 250 -27.38 10.37 16.92
N TRP A 251 -27.51 10.30 15.59
CA TRP A 251 -26.43 10.15 14.62
C TRP A 251 -25.31 11.20 14.75
N ARG A 252 -25.57 12.42 15.26
CA ARG A 252 -24.52 13.45 15.45
C ARG A 252 -23.52 13.09 16.55
N TRP A 253 -23.98 12.41 17.60
CA TRP A 253 -23.12 11.94 18.69
C TRP A 253 -22.40 10.65 18.30
N LEU A 254 -23.07 9.77 17.56
CA LEU A 254 -22.45 8.57 16.99
C LEU A 254 -21.33 8.92 15.99
N SER A 255 -21.53 9.94 15.14
CA SER A 255 -20.47 10.38 14.21
C SER A 255 -19.26 10.99 14.92
N ALA A 256 -19.48 11.77 15.98
CA ALA A 256 -18.38 12.34 16.76
C ALA A 256 -17.58 11.27 17.51
N ALA A 257 -18.26 10.26 18.08
CA ALA A 257 -17.61 9.14 18.72
C ALA A 257 -16.78 8.30 17.74
N VAL A 258 -17.31 8.02 16.55
CA VAL A 258 -16.58 7.30 15.49
C VAL A 258 -15.33 8.06 15.05
N VAL A 259 -15.45 9.36 14.77
CA VAL A 259 -14.30 10.22 14.42
C VAL A 259 -13.27 10.23 15.55
N GLY A 260 -13.71 10.35 16.81
CA GLY A 260 -12.83 10.27 17.97
C GLY A 260 -12.07 8.95 18.05
N MET A 261 -12.74 7.81 17.85
CA MET A 261 -12.10 6.50 17.84
C MET A 261 -11.06 6.36 16.72
N ILE A 262 -11.37 6.85 15.52
CA ILE A 262 -10.43 6.85 14.37
C ILE A 262 -9.18 7.65 14.71
N LEU A 263 -9.33 8.84 15.30
CA LEU A 263 -8.19 9.67 15.70
C LEU A 263 -7.33 9.00 16.77
N VAL A 264 -7.95 8.43 17.81
CA VAL A 264 -7.23 7.70 18.86
C VAL A 264 -6.50 6.50 18.29
N ALA A 265 -7.13 5.73 17.40
CA ALA A 265 -6.50 4.58 16.75
C ALA A 265 -5.28 5.00 15.92
N ASN A 266 -5.41 6.05 15.10
CA ASN A 266 -4.29 6.56 14.29
C ASN A 266 -3.13 7.07 15.16
N ILE A 267 -3.42 7.80 16.24
CA ILE A 267 -2.38 8.25 17.19
C ILE A 267 -1.69 7.05 17.85
N ALA A 268 -2.44 6.01 18.22
CA ALA A 268 -1.87 4.81 18.83
C ALA A 268 -0.95 4.06 17.86
N VAL A 269 -1.37 3.85 16.61
CA VAL A 269 -0.55 3.19 15.57
C VAL A 269 0.72 3.99 15.30
N PHE A 270 0.61 5.31 15.12
CA PHE A 270 1.78 6.17 14.92
C PHE A 270 2.75 6.13 16.11
N SER A 271 2.23 6.18 17.34
CA SER A 271 3.06 6.12 18.55
C SER A 271 3.79 4.78 18.68
N TRP A 272 3.11 3.67 18.37
CA TRP A 272 3.71 2.35 18.36
C TRP A 272 4.79 2.22 17.28
N ALA A 273 4.53 2.69 16.06
CA ALA A 273 5.50 2.66 14.97
C ALA A 273 6.74 3.50 15.27
N SER A 274 6.56 4.67 15.88
CA SER A 274 7.67 5.51 16.33
C SER A 274 8.53 4.83 17.40
N GLY A 275 7.91 4.04 18.29
CA GLY A 275 8.62 3.23 19.28
C GLY A 275 9.47 2.13 18.64
N GLN A 276 8.92 1.38 17.68
CA GLN A 276 9.63 0.34 16.93
C GLN A 276 10.84 0.89 16.16
N ALA A 277 10.67 2.04 15.51
CA ALA A 277 11.74 2.70 14.79
C ALA A 277 12.89 3.13 15.73
N ALA A 278 12.56 3.59 16.94
CA ALA A 278 13.55 3.97 17.94
C ALA A 278 14.35 2.76 18.49
N GLU A 279 13.74 1.58 18.57
CA GLU A 279 14.42 0.35 19.02
C GLU A 279 15.44 -0.18 18.00
N GLN A 280 15.19 -0.08 16.69
CA GLN A 280 16.10 -0.58 15.65
C GLN A 280 17.26 0.36 15.28
N VAL A 281 17.17 1.66 15.58
CA VAL A 281 18.26 2.63 15.32
C VAL A 281 19.33 2.62 16.42
N ALA A 282 19.22 1.75 17.43
CA ALA A 282 20.27 1.55 18.44
C ALA A 282 21.49 0.78 17.87
N VAL A 283 22.09 1.28 16.79
CA VAL A 283 23.50 1.03 16.52
C VAL A 283 24.26 1.82 17.57
N ASP A 284 24.95 1.13 18.48
CA ASP A 284 25.78 1.78 19.49
C ASP A 284 26.78 2.71 18.78
N PRO A 285 26.63 4.05 18.92
CA PRO A 285 27.46 5.00 18.18
C PRO A 285 28.95 4.89 18.56
N THR A 286 29.31 4.15 19.61
CA THR A 286 30.72 3.85 19.94
C THR A 286 31.37 2.91 18.93
N THR A 287 30.58 2.07 18.23
CA THR A 287 31.10 1.05 17.31
C THR A 287 31.32 1.57 15.88
N VAL A 288 30.60 2.61 15.45
CA VAL A 288 30.67 3.17 14.08
C VAL A 288 32.07 3.73 13.73
N PRO A 289 32.77 4.47 14.62
CA PRO A 289 34.15 4.91 14.38
C PRO A 289 35.12 3.75 14.14
N PHE A 290 34.97 2.66 14.91
CA PHE A 290 35.81 1.46 14.77
C PHE A 290 35.60 0.79 13.41
N TYR A 291 34.36 0.49 13.02
CA TYR A 291 34.07 -0.17 11.74
C TYR A 291 34.52 0.66 10.54
N ARG A 292 34.40 1.99 10.60
CA ARG A 292 34.87 2.88 9.54
C ARG A 292 36.39 2.79 9.37
N LEU A 293 37.16 2.89 10.46
CA LEU A 293 38.63 2.81 10.44
C LEU A 293 39.13 1.48 9.88
N VAL A 294 38.48 0.37 10.23
CA VAL A 294 38.85 -0.95 9.74
C VAL A 294 38.49 -1.11 8.25
N THR A 295 37.28 -0.70 7.85
CA THR A 295 36.83 -0.82 6.45
C THR A 295 37.70 0.03 5.52
N ASP A 296 38.00 1.27 5.89
CA ASP A 296 38.85 2.17 5.10
C ASP A 296 40.27 1.62 4.89
N ARG A 297 40.80 0.89 5.88
CA ARG A 297 42.19 0.38 5.86
C ARG A 297 42.32 -1.00 5.22
N TYR A 298 41.30 -1.87 5.32
CA TYR A 298 41.45 -3.30 4.99
C TYR A 298 40.41 -3.88 4.02
N ALA A 299 39.36 -3.16 3.63
CA ALA A 299 38.35 -3.67 2.70
C ALA A 299 38.93 -4.12 1.34
N GLY A 300 40.06 -3.53 0.92
CA GLY A 300 40.77 -3.90 -0.32
C GLY A 300 41.75 -5.08 -0.20
N GLN A 301 41.92 -5.68 0.99
CA GLN A 301 42.98 -6.66 1.25
C GLN A 301 42.47 -8.11 1.45
N GLY A 302 41.23 -8.40 1.07
CA GLY A 302 40.67 -9.76 1.19
C GLY A 302 40.40 -10.20 2.63
N VAL A 303 40.20 -9.24 3.54
CA VAL A 303 39.81 -9.49 4.93
C VAL A 303 38.30 -9.44 5.04
N ILE A 304 37.70 -10.50 5.57
CA ILE A 304 36.28 -10.56 5.87
C ILE A 304 36.08 -10.08 7.31
N ILE A 305 35.18 -9.11 7.48
CA ILE A 305 34.82 -8.52 8.77
C ILE A 305 33.41 -8.96 9.09
N LEU A 306 33.23 -9.71 10.18
CA LEU A 306 31.93 -10.24 10.62
C LEU A 306 31.59 -9.66 11.99
N GLY A 307 30.46 -8.96 12.07
CA GLY A 307 29.84 -8.60 13.35
C GLY A 307 29.07 -9.81 13.89
N VAL A 308 29.33 -10.15 15.15
CA VAL A 308 28.69 -11.26 15.86
C VAL A 308 28.00 -10.69 17.09
N ASN A 309 26.68 -10.86 17.17
CA ASN A 309 25.86 -10.42 18.31
C ASN A 309 25.96 -11.38 19.51
N GLU A 310 27.17 -11.85 19.79
CA GLU A 310 27.51 -12.74 20.91
C GLU A 310 28.93 -12.41 21.37
N LEU A 311 29.19 -12.56 22.68
CA LEU A 311 30.54 -12.46 23.22
C LEU A 311 31.29 -13.77 22.98
N ILE A 312 32.30 -13.74 22.11
CA ILE A 312 33.18 -14.87 21.85
C ILE A 312 34.19 -14.91 22.99
N THR A 313 33.88 -15.68 24.03
CA THR A 313 34.76 -15.93 25.18
C THR A 313 34.72 -17.40 25.56
N ALA A 314 35.67 -17.85 26.38
CA ALA A 314 35.73 -19.25 26.81
C ALA A 314 34.55 -19.66 27.73
N GLU A 315 33.93 -18.68 28.38
CA GLU A 315 32.84 -18.85 29.33
C GLU A 315 31.47 -18.88 28.65
N ASN A 316 31.37 -18.47 27.38
CA ASN A 316 30.11 -18.46 26.61
C ASN A 316 29.95 -19.75 25.78
N PRO A 317 29.01 -20.65 26.10
CA PRO A 317 28.78 -21.87 25.34
C PRO A 317 28.36 -21.61 23.88
N ALA A 318 27.70 -20.47 23.60
CA ALA A 318 27.29 -20.08 22.25
C ALA A 318 28.48 -19.70 21.35
N ALA A 319 29.65 -19.38 21.93
CA ALA A 319 30.84 -19.01 21.19
C ALA A 319 31.48 -20.20 20.44
N GLN A 320 31.29 -21.44 20.92
CA GLN A 320 31.93 -22.64 20.37
C GLN A 320 31.55 -22.92 18.90
N PRO A 321 30.27 -23.02 18.51
CA PRO A 321 29.89 -23.27 17.12
C PRO A 321 30.31 -22.13 16.17
N ILE A 322 30.33 -20.89 16.67
CA ILE A 322 30.73 -19.70 15.91
C ILE A 322 32.24 -19.75 15.64
N ALA A 323 33.05 -19.98 16.68
CA ALA A 323 34.50 -20.13 16.56
C ALA A 323 34.87 -21.31 15.65
N HIS A 324 34.14 -22.43 15.74
CA HIS A 324 34.34 -23.60 14.86
C HIS A 324 34.06 -23.28 13.39
N SER A 325 32.97 -22.54 13.12
CA SER A 325 32.61 -22.14 11.75
C SER A 325 33.65 -21.20 11.12
N LEU A 326 34.13 -20.22 11.89
CA LEU A 326 35.19 -19.31 11.45
C LEU A 326 36.47 -20.06 11.09
N LEU A 327 36.92 -20.96 11.95
CA LEU A 327 38.14 -21.75 11.74
C LEU A 327 38.01 -22.86 10.68
N THR A 328 36.78 -23.19 10.26
CA THR A 328 36.53 -24.11 9.15
C THR A 328 36.71 -23.43 7.80
N LEU A 329 36.40 -22.13 7.73
CA LEU A 329 36.41 -21.35 6.50
C LEU A 329 37.68 -20.53 6.30
N PHE A 330 38.40 -20.21 7.38
CA PHE A 330 39.55 -19.29 7.36
C PHE A 330 40.72 -19.84 8.16
N ASP A 331 41.93 -19.62 7.64
CA ASP A 331 43.18 -20.06 8.27
C ASP A 331 43.60 -19.14 9.43
N ASP A 332 43.40 -17.83 9.27
CA ASP A 332 43.70 -16.80 10.25
C ASP A 332 42.44 -16.05 10.69
N VAL A 333 42.24 -15.98 12.01
CA VAL A 333 41.09 -15.33 12.63
C VAL A 333 41.52 -14.54 13.85
N ILE A 334 41.25 -13.24 13.87
CA ILE A 334 41.37 -12.38 15.07
C ILE A 334 39.96 -11.96 15.46
N VAL A 335 39.60 -12.11 16.74
CA VAL A 335 38.32 -11.65 17.27
C VAL A 335 38.55 -10.52 18.26
N VAL A 336 37.85 -9.40 18.06
CA VAL A 336 37.77 -8.31 19.04
C VAL A 336 36.42 -8.39 19.73
N THR A 337 36.42 -8.76 21.00
CA THR A 337 35.23 -8.83 21.84
C THR A 337 35.10 -7.52 22.61
N LEU A 338 33.91 -6.90 22.57
CA LEU A 338 33.58 -5.64 23.24
C LEU A 338 32.51 -5.92 24.30
N PRO A 339 32.89 -6.28 25.55
CA PRO A 339 31.94 -6.62 26.60
C PRO A 339 30.87 -5.55 26.88
N PRO A 340 31.18 -4.24 26.90
CA PRO A 340 30.18 -3.20 27.15
C PRO A 340 29.05 -3.20 26.11
N SER A 341 29.36 -3.48 24.85
CA SER A 341 28.41 -3.49 23.73
C SER A 341 27.81 -4.87 23.46
N GLY A 342 28.26 -5.92 24.17
CA GLY A 342 27.71 -7.28 24.03
C GLY A 342 28.03 -7.97 22.69
N ILE A 343 28.95 -7.41 21.89
CA ILE A 343 29.27 -7.89 20.54
C ILE A 343 30.71 -8.38 20.42
N SER A 344 30.97 -9.24 19.44
CA SER A 344 32.31 -9.60 19.00
C SER A 344 32.46 -9.36 17.51
N ILE A 345 33.67 -9.04 17.09
CA ILE A 345 33.99 -8.71 15.71
C ILE A 345 35.09 -9.67 15.27
N ALA A 346 34.76 -10.54 14.31
CA ALA A 346 35.71 -11.48 13.74
C ALA A 346 36.32 -10.92 12.47
N PHE A 347 37.65 -10.84 12.43
CA PHE A 347 38.47 -10.56 11.27
C PHE A 347 39.02 -11.89 10.79
N ALA A 348 38.66 -12.29 9.57
CA ALA A 348 39.03 -13.60 9.05
C ALA A 348 39.57 -13.50 7.62
N SER A 349 40.65 -14.24 7.34
CA SER A 349 41.26 -14.33 6.01
C SER A 349 42.14 -15.58 5.89
N SER A 350 42.65 -15.87 4.70
CA SER A 350 43.70 -16.88 4.49
C SER A 350 45.10 -16.39 4.86
N GLY A 351 45.21 -15.13 5.27
CA GLY A 351 46.44 -14.50 5.74
C GLY A 351 46.15 -13.08 6.22
N LEU A 352 45.95 -12.88 7.52
CA LEU A 352 45.62 -11.55 8.04
C LEU A 352 46.82 -10.60 7.91
N PRO A 353 46.63 -9.38 7.35
CA PRO A 353 47.73 -8.44 7.14
C PRO A 353 48.16 -7.68 8.41
N PHE A 354 47.60 -8.03 9.56
CA PHE A 354 47.79 -7.38 10.84
C PHE A 354 47.71 -8.39 11.99
N ASP A 355 48.28 -8.02 13.14
CA ASP A 355 48.28 -8.81 14.36
C ASP A 355 47.37 -8.23 15.45
N THR A 356 47.32 -8.89 16.60
CA THR A 356 46.50 -8.47 17.75
C THR A 356 46.96 -7.14 18.35
N GLN A 357 48.24 -6.78 18.25
CA GLN A 357 48.77 -5.50 18.73
C GLN A 357 48.29 -4.34 17.86
N THR A 358 48.28 -4.54 16.54
CA THR A 358 47.74 -3.59 15.57
C THR A 358 46.24 -3.37 15.81
N MET A 359 45.49 -4.46 16.06
CA MET A 359 44.08 -4.36 16.40
C MET A 359 43.84 -3.64 17.74
N ALA A 360 44.65 -3.92 18.76
CA ALA A 360 44.55 -3.21 20.05
C ALA A 360 44.71 -1.70 19.89
N THR A 361 45.65 -1.27 19.05
CA THR A 361 45.88 0.15 18.75
C THR A 361 44.65 0.78 18.08
N ILE A 362 44.05 0.09 17.11
CA ILE A 362 42.88 0.59 16.38
C ILE A 362 41.65 0.70 17.29
N VAL A 363 41.41 -0.28 18.17
CA VAL A 363 40.30 -0.25 19.14
C VAL A 363 40.49 0.91 20.14
N GLN A 364 41.71 1.16 20.58
CA GLN A 364 42.03 2.30 21.44
C GLN A 364 41.86 3.65 20.72
N GLU A 365 42.27 3.73 19.44
CA GLU A 365 42.08 4.93 18.61
C GLU A 365 40.59 5.23 18.36
N SER A 366 39.71 4.22 18.35
CA SER A 366 38.26 4.42 18.29
C SER A 366 37.64 4.91 19.60
N GLY A 367 38.41 4.98 20.69
CA GLY A 367 37.95 5.44 22.01
C GLY A 367 37.44 4.32 22.93
N GLU A 368 37.56 3.06 22.53
CA GLU A 368 37.13 1.90 23.32
C GLU A 368 38.25 1.49 24.29
N THR A 369 37.90 1.37 25.58
CA THR A 369 38.88 1.07 26.65
C THR A 369 38.71 -0.29 27.29
N ASP A 370 37.57 -0.95 27.09
CA ASP A 370 37.25 -2.26 27.66
C ASP A 370 36.98 -3.26 26.52
N PHE A 371 38.01 -4.03 26.16
CA PHE A 371 37.97 -4.96 25.05
C PHE A 371 38.90 -6.15 25.30
N VAL A 372 38.59 -7.27 24.66
CA VAL A 372 39.42 -8.48 24.66
C VAL A 372 39.74 -8.84 23.21
N ILE A 373 41.02 -9.07 22.91
CA ILE A 373 41.44 -9.52 21.57
C ILE A 373 41.91 -10.96 21.67
N LEU A 374 41.31 -11.80 20.84
CA LEU A 374 41.62 -13.21 20.71
C LEU A 374 42.34 -13.43 19.38
N ASP A 375 43.52 -14.04 19.44
CA ASP A 375 44.22 -14.50 18.26
C ASP A 375 43.64 -15.85 17.77
N THR A 376 44.11 -16.31 16.61
CA THR A 376 43.67 -17.58 16.01
C THR A 376 43.82 -18.75 16.98
N THR A 377 44.83 -18.73 17.85
CA THR A 377 45.09 -19.79 18.83
C THR A 377 44.05 -19.80 19.94
N ALA A 378 43.72 -18.62 20.48
CA ALA A 378 42.69 -18.45 21.49
C ALA A 378 41.29 -18.80 20.94
N VAL A 379 40.98 -18.39 19.71
CA VAL A 379 39.72 -18.79 19.03
C VAL A 379 39.66 -20.30 18.85
N ARG A 380 40.79 -20.96 18.56
CA ARG A 380 40.88 -22.43 18.44
C ARG A 380 40.68 -23.15 19.77
N ALA A 381 41.18 -22.57 20.86
CA ALA A 381 40.95 -23.09 22.21
C ALA A 381 39.47 -23.00 22.61
N ILE A 382 38.78 -21.92 22.21
CA ILE A 382 37.33 -21.76 22.44
C ILE A 382 36.53 -22.76 21.59
N ALA A 383 36.91 -22.96 20.33
CA ALA A 383 36.25 -23.92 19.44
C ALA A 383 36.40 -25.38 19.90
N ASN A 384 37.52 -25.72 20.56
CA ASN A 384 37.83 -27.07 21.02
C ASN A 384 38.39 -27.07 22.45
N PRO A 385 37.52 -26.94 23.48
CA PRO A 385 37.95 -26.81 24.89
C PRO A 385 38.74 -28.01 25.41
N THR A 386 38.54 -29.20 24.82
CA THR A 386 39.17 -30.46 25.20
C THR A 386 40.59 -30.65 24.68
N ALA A 387 41.07 -29.79 23.77
CA ALA A 387 42.43 -29.87 23.22
C ALA A 387 43.46 -29.03 24.01
N ALA A 388 43.03 -28.28 25.03
CA ALA A 388 43.84 -27.30 25.76
C ALA A 388 44.22 -27.72 27.20
N GLN A 389 44.10 -29.01 27.56
CA GLN A 389 44.72 -29.54 28.78
C GLN A 389 46.00 -30.30 28.41
N PRO A 390 47.15 -30.00 29.06
CA PRO A 390 48.44 -30.64 28.76
C PRO A 390 48.46 -32.14 29.04
#